data_AF-A0A6C0EI90-F1
#
_entry.id   AF-A0A6C0EI90-F1
#
_cell.length_a   1.000
_cell.length_b   1.000
_cell.length_c   1.000
_cell.angle_alpha   90.00
_cell.angle_beta   90.00
_cell.angle_gamma   90.00
#
_symmetry.space_group_name_H-M   'P 1'
#
loop_
_entity.id
_entity.type
_entity.pdbx_description
1 polymer ?
#
loop_
_entity_poly.entity_id
_entity_poly.type
_entity_poly.pdbx_seq_one_letter_code
_entity_poly.pdbx_strand_id
1 'polypeptide(L)'
;MARFGKSTDGMYHIKGKKYVYVQGSRAQVWHGTAYETTGGLKKGDIKMNKHGRIVSTKKSSTAKKEKRLEKAGYFTKKGKFGFVKKDSSSSRKSRKSKKSKKSRK
;
A
#
# COMPACT_ATOMS: atom_id res chain seq x y z
N MET A 1 29.06 -0.44 -3.88
CA MET A 1 29.70 -1.69 -3.42
C MET A 1 28.69 -2.82 -3.47
N ALA A 2 29.04 -3.97 -4.09
CA ALA A 2 28.18 -5.15 -4.06
C ALA A 2 28.16 -5.72 -2.63
N ARG A 3 26.97 -5.88 -2.05
CA ARG A 3 26.79 -6.25 -0.62
C ARG A 3 27.21 -7.70 -0.31
N PHE A 4 27.31 -8.54 -1.33
CA PHE A 4 27.65 -9.96 -1.22
C PHE A 4 28.56 -10.37 -2.39
N GLY A 5 29.59 -11.15 -2.11
CA GLY A 5 30.48 -11.74 -3.12
C GLY A 5 29.95 -13.08 -3.65
N LYS A 6 30.34 -13.43 -4.89
CA LYS A 6 30.15 -14.79 -5.42
C LYS A 6 31.20 -15.72 -4.82
N SER A 7 30.78 -16.94 -4.52
CA SER A 7 31.67 -18.03 -4.10
C SER A 7 32.31 -18.72 -5.32
N THR A 8 33.21 -19.66 -5.09
CA THR A 8 33.96 -20.41 -6.12
C THR A 8 33.04 -21.18 -7.08
N ASP A 9 31.86 -21.56 -6.61
CA ASP A 9 30.79 -22.22 -7.37
C ASP A 9 29.91 -21.26 -8.18
N GLY A 10 30.23 -19.96 -8.19
CA GLY A 10 29.49 -18.94 -8.95
C GLY A 10 28.14 -18.54 -8.36
N MET A 11 27.73 -19.15 -7.25
CA MET A 11 26.51 -18.83 -6.51
C MET A 11 26.77 -17.87 -5.33
N TYR A 12 25.70 -17.25 -4.85
CA TYR A 12 25.71 -16.42 -3.64
C TYR A 12 25.30 -17.25 -2.42
N HIS A 13 26.17 -17.32 -1.42
CA HIS A 13 25.88 -17.95 -0.13
C HIS A 13 25.48 -16.89 0.88
N ILE A 14 24.19 -16.86 1.24
CA ILE A 14 23.64 -15.85 2.15
C ILE A 14 22.86 -16.56 3.25
N LYS A 15 23.31 -16.40 4.51
CA LYS A 15 22.68 -17.02 5.69
C LYS A 15 22.48 -18.54 5.56
N GLY A 16 23.50 -19.24 5.04
CA GLY A 16 23.47 -20.70 4.88
C GLY A 16 22.62 -21.22 3.72
N LYS A 17 22.10 -20.34 2.85
CA LYS A 17 21.36 -20.72 1.64
C LYS A 17 22.06 -20.23 0.37
N LYS A 18 21.92 -21.00 -0.71
CA LYS A 18 22.46 -20.69 -2.02
C LYS A 18 21.43 -19.94 -2.85
N TYR A 19 21.87 -18.89 -3.55
CA TYR A 19 21.05 -18.11 -4.47
C TYR A 19 21.81 -17.85 -5.76
N VAL A 20 21.08 -17.83 -6.88
CA VAL A 20 21.65 -17.46 -8.19
C VAL A 20 21.85 -15.95 -8.26
N TYR A 21 20.92 -15.19 -7.66
CA TYR A 21 20.93 -13.73 -7.66
C TYR A 21 20.81 -13.18 -6.23
N VAL A 22 21.50 -12.08 -5.93
CA VAL A 22 21.27 -11.35 -4.67
C VAL A 22 19.92 -10.65 -4.71
N GLN A 23 19.67 -9.89 -5.79
CA GLN A 23 18.46 -9.13 -6.00
C GLN A 23 17.68 -9.69 -7.19
N GLY A 24 16.37 -9.82 -7.04
CA GLY A 24 15.50 -10.33 -8.10
C GLY A 24 14.06 -9.84 -8.01
N SER A 25 13.20 -10.46 -8.82
CA SER A 25 11.76 -10.23 -8.77
C SER A 25 11.12 -10.88 -7.53
N ARG A 26 9.91 -10.44 -7.17
CA ARG A 26 9.14 -11.07 -6.07
C ARG A 26 8.91 -12.57 -6.29
N ALA A 27 8.71 -12.99 -7.53
CA ALA A 27 8.58 -14.40 -7.89
C ALA A 27 9.88 -15.16 -7.64
N GLN A 28 11.03 -14.64 -8.10
CA GLN A 28 12.33 -15.26 -7.88
C GLN A 28 12.66 -15.42 -6.39
N VAL A 29 12.31 -14.44 -5.56
CA VAL A 29 12.49 -14.52 -4.10
C VAL A 29 11.55 -15.56 -3.48
N TRP A 30 10.31 -15.64 -3.95
CA TRP A 30 9.35 -16.64 -3.48
C TRP A 30 9.79 -18.07 -3.80
N HIS A 31 10.26 -18.29 -5.03
CA HIS A 31 10.78 -19.59 -5.48
C HIS A 31 12.19 -19.92 -4.95
N GLY A 32 12.90 -18.94 -4.36
CA GLY A 32 14.21 -19.15 -3.74
C GLY A 32 15.40 -19.00 -4.67
N THR A 33 15.20 -18.49 -5.89
CA THR A 33 16.29 -18.19 -6.84
C THR A 33 17.08 -16.94 -6.43
N ALA A 34 16.38 -15.96 -5.83
CA ALA A 34 16.96 -14.71 -5.37
C ALA A 34 16.81 -14.52 -3.85
N TYR A 35 17.76 -13.85 -3.21
CA TYR A 35 17.73 -13.62 -1.76
C TYR A 35 16.73 -12.53 -1.35
N GLU A 36 16.78 -11.38 -2.03
CA GLU A 36 15.89 -10.24 -1.77
C GLU A 36 15.37 -9.61 -3.06
N THR A 37 14.30 -8.84 -2.94
CA THR A 37 13.81 -8.02 -4.07
C THR A 37 14.66 -6.77 -4.23
N THR A 38 14.52 -6.07 -5.35
CA THR A 38 15.12 -4.73 -5.54
C THR A 38 14.77 -3.74 -4.41
N GLY A 39 13.62 -3.91 -3.76
CA GLY A 39 13.19 -3.13 -2.59
C GLY A 39 13.58 -3.74 -1.22
N GLY A 40 14.49 -4.71 -1.17
CA GLY A 40 14.99 -5.30 0.08
C GLY A 40 14.03 -6.26 0.79
N LEU A 41 12.91 -6.65 0.16
CA LEU A 41 11.99 -7.64 0.73
C LEU A 41 12.56 -9.06 0.57
N LYS A 42 12.58 -9.81 1.66
CA LYS A 42 12.99 -11.22 1.69
C LYS A 42 11.77 -12.13 1.61
N LYS A 43 11.99 -13.43 1.47
CA LYS A 43 10.92 -14.43 1.36
C LYS A 43 9.90 -14.37 2.52
N GLY A 44 10.33 -14.07 3.75
CA GLY A 44 9.43 -13.90 4.90
C GLY A 44 8.60 -12.60 4.89
N ASP A 45 9.02 -11.59 4.12
CA ASP A 45 8.34 -10.29 4.03
C ASP A 45 7.27 -10.25 2.92
N ILE A 46 7.13 -11.34 2.17
CA ILE A 46 6.20 -11.50 1.06
C ILE A 46 5.27 -12.69 1.31
N LYS A 47 4.08 -12.64 0.73
CA LYS A 47 3.10 -13.73 0.76
C LYS A 47 2.32 -13.77 -0.54
N MET A 48 1.85 -14.95 -0.92
CA MET A 48 0.89 -15.10 -2.01
C MET A 48 -0.51 -14.72 -1.50
N ASN A 49 -1.21 -13.85 -2.22
CA ASN A 49 -2.60 -13.53 -1.93
C ASN A 49 -3.55 -14.54 -2.61
N LYS A 50 -4.85 -14.46 -2.29
CA LYS A 50 -5.88 -15.32 -2.89
C LYS A 50 -6.03 -15.18 -4.41
N HIS A 51 -5.42 -14.16 -5.02
CA HIS A 51 -5.43 -13.90 -6.45
C HIS A 51 -4.12 -14.35 -7.13
N GLY A 52 -3.29 -15.16 -6.45
CA GLY A 52 -2.03 -15.67 -6.97
C GLY A 52 -0.88 -14.65 -7.04
N ARG A 53 -1.09 -13.42 -6.55
CA ARG A 53 -0.06 -12.36 -6.58
C ARG A 53 0.80 -12.40 -5.33
N ILE A 54 2.11 -12.29 -5.51
CA ILE A 54 3.08 -12.18 -4.42
C ILE A 54 3.17 -10.72 -3.98
N VAL A 55 2.70 -10.43 -2.77
CA VAL A 55 2.60 -9.08 -2.20
C VAL A 55 3.39 -8.97 -0.92
N SER A 56 3.80 -7.75 -0.54
CA SER A 56 4.42 -7.51 0.77
C SER A 56 3.40 -7.74 1.89
N THR A 57 3.81 -8.50 2.91
CA THR A 57 3.01 -8.79 4.10
C THR A 57 2.66 -7.50 4.85
N LYS A 58 3.65 -6.65 5.08
CA LYS A 58 3.51 -5.35 5.76
C LYS A 58 2.54 -4.42 5.03
N LYS A 59 2.69 -4.24 3.72
CA LYS A 59 1.78 -3.35 2.95
C LYS A 59 0.35 -3.88 2.93
N SER A 60 0.18 -5.20 2.82
CA SER A 60 -1.15 -5.83 2.86
C SER A 60 -1.82 -5.65 4.23
N SER A 61 -1.07 -5.76 5.33
CA SER A 61 -1.62 -5.59 6.68
C SER A 61 -1.93 -4.13 7.01
N THR A 62 -1.05 -3.19 6.65
CA THR A 62 -1.28 -1.76 6.89
C THR A 62 -2.47 -1.23 6.08
N ALA A 63 -2.63 -1.64 4.82
CA ALA A 63 -3.75 -1.22 3.99
C ALA A 63 -5.12 -1.55 4.63
N LYS A 64 -5.25 -2.73 5.26
CA LYS A 64 -6.47 -3.14 5.97
C LYS A 64 -6.74 -2.32 7.24
N LYS A 65 -5.69 -1.88 7.94
CA LYS A 65 -5.78 -1.11 9.17
C LYS A 65 -6.05 0.37 8.93
N GLU A 66 -5.38 0.95 7.94
CA GLU A 66 -5.38 2.40 7.74
C GLU A 66 -6.66 2.91 7.11
N LYS A 67 -7.31 2.11 6.24
CA LYS A 67 -8.58 2.45 5.56
C LYS A 67 -8.60 3.89 5.02
N ARG A 68 -7.52 4.29 4.34
CA ARG A 68 -7.26 5.68 3.94
C ARG A 68 -8.40 6.31 3.14
N LEU A 69 -9.01 5.54 2.23
CA LEU A 69 -10.13 6.01 1.41
C LEU A 69 -11.36 6.31 2.26
N GLU A 70 -11.75 5.40 3.15
CA GLU A 70 -12.87 5.59 4.08
C GLU A 70 -12.62 6.80 4.99
N LYS A 71 -11.41 6.94 5.53
CA LYS A 71 -11.01 8.10 6.36
C LYS A 71 -11.04 9.42 5.60
N ALA A 72 -10.68 9.41 4.32
CA ALA A 72 -10.79 10.56 3.44
C ALA A 72 -12.23 10.82 2.96
N GLY A 73 -13.21 10.05 3.44
CA GLY A 73 -14.63 10.22 3.14
C GLY A 73 -15.09 9.52 1.86
N TYR A 74 -14.26 8.68 1.23
CA TYR A 74 -14.62 7.94 0.03
C TYR A 74 -15.17 6.55 0.38
N PHE A 75 -16.41 6.29 -0.03
CA PHE A 75 -17.13 5.03 0.19
C PHE A 75 -17.64 4.45 -1.12
N THR A 76 -18.14 3.22 -1.07
CA THR A 76 -18.83 2.56 -2.19
C THR A 76 -20.26 2.23 -1.77
N LYS A 77 -21.21 2.28 -2.70
CA LYS A 77 -22.62 1.92 -2.46
C LYS A 77 -23.02 0.82 -3.45
N LYS A 78 -23.67 -0.25 -2.95
CA LYS A 78 -24.18 -1.33 -3.80
C LYS A 78 -25.11 -0.75 -4.87
N GLY A 79 -24.92 -1.15 -6.13
CA GLY A 79 -25.70 -0.66 -7.27
C GLY A 79 -25.28 0.70 -7.84
N LYS A 80 -24.26 1.37 -7.27
CA LYS A 80 -23.69 2.61 -7.83
C LYS A 80 -22.23 2.39 -8.23
N PHE A 81 -21.93 2.55 -9.51
CA PHE A 81 -20.57 2.49 -10.04
C PHE A 81 -19.78 3.74 -9.63
N GLY A 82 -18.52 3.56 -9.22
CA GLY A 82 -17.63 4.64 -8.77
C GLY A 82 -17.61 4.88 -7.25
N PHE A 83 -16.98 5.98 -6.84
CA PHE A 83 -16.89 6.38 -5.42
C PHE A 83 -18.07 7.29 -5.03
N VAL A 84 -18.46 7.20 -3.75
CA VAL A 84 -19.42 8.11 -3.13
C VAL A 84 -18.68 8.83 -2.01
N LYS A 85 -18.54 10.15 -2.15
CA LYS A 85 -17.97 10.98 -1.08
C LYS A 85 -19.05 11.19 -0.01
N LYS A 86 -18.74 10.85 1.24
CA LYS A 86 -19.58 11.23 2.37
C LYS A 86 -19.31 12.71 2.63
N ASP A 87 -20.24 13.56 2.24
CA ASP A 87 -20.16 14.96 2.59
C ASP A 87 -20.23 15.09 4.11
N SER A 88 -19.29 15.83 4.69
CA SER A 88 -19.43 16.40 6.03
C SER A 88 -20.39 17.60 6.02
N SER A 89 -21.31 17.68 5.05
CA SER A 89 -22.26 18.78 4.91
C SER A 89 -23.48 18.57 5.80
N SER A 90 -23.25 18.58 7.10
CA SER A 90 -24.27 19.00 8.05
C SER A 90 -23.79 20.29 8.67
N SER A 91 -24.38 21.40 8.21
CA SER A 91 -24.36 22.71 8.88
C SER A 91 -23.03 23.50 8.92
N ARG A 92 -22.65 24.09 7.78
CA ARG A 92 -22.48 25.55 7.79
C ARG A 92 -23.68 26.14 7.08
N LYS A 93 -24.83 26.08 7.75
CA LYS A 93 -25.98 26.94 7.42
C LYS A 93 -25.41 28.35 7.52
N SER A 94 -25.05 28.96 6.39
CA SER A 94 -24.72 30.38 6.35
C SER A 94 -25.86 31.07 7.07
N ARG A 95 -25.62 31.58 8.28
CA ARG A 95 -26.59 32.43 8.95
C ARG A 95 -26.76 33.60 8.01
N LYS A 96 -27.82 33.56 7.20
CA LYS A 96 -28.19 34.65 6.31
C LYS A 96 -28.43 35.82 7.24
N SER A 97 -27.45 36.72 7.30
CA SER A 97 -27.54 37.91 8.14
C SER A 97 -28.83 38.61 7.75
N LYS A 98 -29.75 38.75 8.70
CA LYS A 98 -30.96 39.55 8.49
C LYS A 98 -30.48 40.96 8.20
N LYS A 99 -30.63 41.37 6.94
CA LYS A 99 -30.36 42.72 6.44
C LYS A 99 -31.15 43.69 7.32
N SER A 100 -30.47 44.45 8.18
CA SER A 100 -31.10 45.51 8.96
C SER A 100 -31.59 46.57 7.98
N LYS A 101 -32.91 46.78 7.92
CA LYS A 101 -33.48 47.94 7.25
C LYS A 101 -33.13 49.15 8.12
N LYS A 102 -32.14 49.93 7.70
CA LYS A 102 -31.85 51.25 8.28
C LYS A 102 -33.03 52.17 7.94
N SER A 103 -33.87 52.48 8.91
CA SER A 103 -34.92 53.48 8.78
C SER A 103 -34.26 54.85 8.55
N ARG A 104 -34.62 55.50 7.44
CA ARG A 104 -34.43 56.94 7.27
C ARG A 104 -35.53 57.65 8.05
N LYS A 105 -35.16 58.45 9.06
CA LYS A 105 -35.74 59.76 9.32
C LYS A 105 -34.78 60.55 10.18
#